data_AF-A0A7S3XRF4-F1
#
_entry.id   AF-A0A7S3XRF4-F1
#
_cell.length_a   1.000
_cell.length_b   1.000
_cell.length_c   1.000
_cell.angle_alpha   90.00
_cell.angle_beta   90.00
_cell.angle_gamma   90.00
#
_symmetry.space_group_name_H-M   'P 1'
#
loop_
_entity.id
_entity.type
_entity.pdbx_description
1 polymer ?
#
loop_
_entity_poly.entity_id
_entity_poly.type
_entity_poly.pdbx_seq_one_letter_code
_entity_poly.pdbx_strand_id
1 'polypeptide(L)'
;SGGWDDAARVWSLETRECLLLLGNQENNICVLGLSNGDVVTGSTGFQVEHAIQGHQIRLWKNGKVEKTNQDHSAGIRDLCAVVGEEGLMCASASNDGTVRLLGPDLACAEVFVCPDGSFAFSVAHLGAGRFAAAQESGTLVLFQRGVGVLRTINFTKGLWAVRRLPSDDFMVAGEDNIIIIFTDKEDKSLSQETLDQILGQNIKEQQERRGHQEQGSASSQQQGSSSPLPSEQDLDKYRGAKEGDISLFQSLTSNGSTAYRWEGGAWRALGPVAAAPVPRAELGGAYFDVVVPVEVDSASKGFICDMMGFNFTDDPQELSRNFCHKHSLPDEYLTQIESFIQQCQFMANM
;
A
#
# COMPACT_ATOMS: atom_id res chain seq x y z
N SER A 1 6.49 21.58 14.09
CA SER A 1 7.48 20.85 13.26
C SER A 1 7.91 19.59 14.01
N GLY A 2 8.34 18.56 13.28
CA GLY A 2 9.04 17.40 13.84
C GLY A 2 10.44 17.30 13.23
N GLY A 3 11.35 16.63 13.93
CA GLY A 3 12.74 16.49 13.52
C GLY A 3 13.30 15.09 13.75
N TRP A 4 14.58 14.93 13.40
CA TRP A 4 15.39 13.74 13.69
C TRP A 4 16.07 13.84 15.07
N ASP A 5 15.76 14.88 15.84
CA ASP A 5 16.24 15.13 17.19
C ASP A 5 15.27 14.63 18.26
N ASP A 6 14.49 13.60 17.93
CA ASP A 6 13.56 12.91 18.83
C ASP A 6 12.48 13.84 19.44
N ALA A 7 12.17 14.94 18.75
CA ALA A 7 11.29 15.98 19.26
C ALA A 7 10.37 16.58 18.19
N ALA A 8 9.17 16.97 18.65
CA ALA A 8 8.30 17.90 17.96
C ALA A 8 8.27 19.24 18.70
N ARG A 9 8.07 20.32 17.94
CA ARG A 9 7.98 21.70 18.45
C ARG A 9 6.73 22.40 17.95
N VAL A 10 6.08 23.12 18.85
CA VAL A 10 4.97 24.02 18.53
C VAL A 10 5.49 25.45 18.57
N TRP A 11 5.21 26.21 17.52
CA TRP A 11 5.76 27.55 17.32
C TRP A 11 4.65 28.59 17.29
N SER A 12 4.91 29.74 17.89
CA SER A 12 4.11 30.93 17.65
C SER A 12 4.46 31.51 16.29
N LEU A 13 3.48 31.69 15.40
CA LEU A 13 3.72 32.35 14.12
C LEU A 13 3.89 33.87 14.28
N GLU A 14 3.35 34.45 15.36
CA GLU A 14 3.45 35.87 15.67
C GLU A 14 4.81 36.23 16.28
N THR A 15 5.19 35.55 17.37
CA THR A 15 6.44 35.86 18.11
C THR A 15 7.65 35.10 17.57
N ARG A 16 7.43 34.06 16.76
CA ARG A 16 8.46 33.13 16.25
C ARG A 16 9.17 32.33 17.35
N GLU A 17 8.59 32.29 18.54
CA GLU A 17 9.13 31.55 19.67
C GLU A 17 8.62 30.10 19.68
N CYS A 18 9.44 29.20 20.22
CA CYS A 18 9.04 27.83 20.50
C CYS A 18 8.17 27.82 21.76
N LEU A 19 6.87 27.58 21.59
CA LEU A 19 5.89 27.54 22.68
C LEU A 19 5.96 26.23 23.46
N LEU A 20 6.10 25.09 22.75
CA LEU A 20 6.15 23.76 23.37
C LEU A 20 7.24 22.91 22.73
N LEU A 21 7.97 22.19 23.58
CA LEU A 21 8.88 21.11 23.19
C LEU A 21 8.27 19.77 23.60
N LEU A 22 7.93 18.96 22.62
CA LEU A 22 7.38 17.61 22.77
C LEU A 22 8.52 16.60 22.53
N GLY A 23 9.39 16.44 23.53
CA GLY A 23 10.62 15.62 23.43
C GLY A 23 10.44 14.16 23.87
N ASN A 24 11.56 13.44 23.93
CA ASN A 24 11.65 12.03 24.34
C ASN A 24 10.83 11.09 23.46
N GLN A 25 10.77 11.37 22.16
CA GLN A 25 10.15 10.49 21.17
C GLN A 25 11.22 9.64 20.48
N GLU A 26 10.83 8.88 19.45
CA GLU A 26 11.76 8.13 18.63
C GLU A 26 12.20 8.92 17.39
N ASN A 27 13.07 8.32 16.58
CA ASN A 27 13.67 8.98 15.44
C ASN A 27 12.62 9.42 14.41
N ASN A 28 12.93 10.49 13.66
CA ASN A 28 12.16 11.09 12.58
C ASN A 28 10.67 11.26 12.89
N ILE A 29 10.29 12.47 13.32
CA ILE A 29 8.92 12.78 13.75
C ILE A 29 8.10 13.45 12.65
N CYS A 30 6.98 12.82 12.27
CA CYS A 30 5.89 13.49 11.57
C CYS A 30 4.92 14.11 12.58
N VAL A 31 4.30 15.24 12.22
CA VAL A 31 3.46 16.03 13.14
C VAL A 31 2.13 16.43 12.48
N LEU A 32 1.06 16.34 13.26
CA LEU A 32 -0.27 16.79 12.90
C LEU A 32 -0.83 17.68 14.01
N GLY A 33 -1.13 18.93 13.69
CA GLY A 33 -1.88 19.82 14.57
C GLY A 33 -3.38 19.59 14.38
N LEU A 34 -4.09 19.39 15.47
CA LEU A 34 -5.55 19.22 15.48
C LEU A 34 -6.25 20.56 15.72
N SER A 35 -7.46 20.71 15.17
CA SER A 35 -8.23 21.97 15.27
C SER A 35 -8.69 22.30 16.69
N ASN A 36 -8.68 21.33 17.59
CA ASN A 36 -8.95 21.50 19.02
C ASN A 36 -7.72 21.96 19.82
N GLY A 37 -6.57 22.15 19.17
CA GLY A 37 -5.31 22.56 19.81
C GLY A 37 -4.41 21.40 20.27
N ASP A 38 -4.87 20.16 20.16
CA ASP A 38 -4.06 18.98 20.45
C ASP A 38 -3.04 18.73 19.33
N VAL A 39 -2.02 17.93 19.62
CA VAL A 39 -1.00 17.53 18.63
C VAL A 39 -0.93 16.03 18.56
N VAL A 40 -0.90 15.48 17.35
CA VAL A 40 -0.57 14.08 17.10
C VAL A 40 0.81 13.99 16.49
N THR A 41 1.64 13.08 16.98
CA THR A 41 2.96 12.80 16.39
C THR A 41 3.07 11.33 16.02
N GLY A 42 3.84 11.03 14.98
CA GLY A 42 4.19 9.68 14.57
C GLY A 42 5.71 9.58 14.41
N SER A 43 6.29 8.47 14.86
CA SER A 43 7.74 8.25 14.85
C SER A 43 8.13 7.01 14.03
N THR A 44 9.37 6.99 13.57
CA THR A 44 9.90 5.84 12.81
C THR A 44 10.47 4.73 13.69
N GLY A 45 10.66 4.98 14.99
CA GLY A 45 11.26 4.04 15.94
C GLY A 45 12.77 4.26 16.12
N PHE A 46 13.42 3.37 16.87
CA PHE A 46 14.86 3.37 17.11
C PHE A 46 15.51 2.15 16.45
N GLN A 47 16.75 2.31 16.01
CA GLN A 47 17.60 1.16 15.69
C GLN A 47 17.97 0.43 16.99
N VAL A 48 17.50 -0.80 17.14
CA VAL A 48 17.87 -1.71 18.23
C VAL A 48 18.48 -2.95 17.59
N GLU A 49 19.79 -3.10 17.74
CA GLU A 49 20.58 -4.14 17.07
C GLU A 49 20.39 -4.11 15.54
N HIS A 50 19.76 -5.15 14.98
CA HIS A 50 19.53 -5.33 13.55
C HIS A 50 18.09 -4.97 13.11
N ALA A 51 17.28 -4.37 13.99
CA ALA A 51 15.88 -4.05 13.69
C ALA A 51 15.48 -2.65 14.16
N ILE A 52 14.46 -2.07 13.52
CA ILE A 52 13.81 -0.85 13.97
C ILE A 52 12.64 -1.22 14.87
N GLN A 53 12.60 -0.66 16.09
CA GLN A 53 11.58 -0.96 17.10
C GLN A 53 11.04 0.31 17.75
N GLY A 54 9.89 0.22 18.40
CA GLY A 54 9.32 1.35 19.16
C GLY A 54 8.77 2.48 18.30
N HIS A 55 8.33 2.19 17.07
CA HIS A 55 7.55 3.13 16.27
C HIS A 55 6.18 3.37 16.93
N GLN A 56 5.79 4.63 17.14
CA GLN A 56 4.55 4.95 17.85
C GLN A 56 3.84 6.17 17.28
N ILE A 57 2.54 6.23 17.50
CA ILE A 57 1.72 7.43 17.36
C ILE A 57 1.36 7.94 18.75
N ARG A 58 1.49 9.24 19.00
CA ARG A 58 1.19 9.87 20.29
C ARG A 58 0.22 11.01 20.15
N LEU A 59 -0.76 11.07 21.04
CA LEU A 59 -1.64 12.22 21.24
C LEU A 59 -1.11 13.05 22.40
N TRP A 60 -0.91 14.34 22.15
CA TRP A 60 -0.40 15.31 23.09
C TRP A 60 -1.46 16.32 23.44
N LYS A 61 -1.71 16.48 24.74
CA LYS A 61 -2.57 17.54 25.29
C LYS A 61 -1.76 18.39 26.26
N ASN A 62 -1.77 19.70 26.07
CA ASN A 62 -1.05 20.66 26.92
C ASN A 62 0.43 20.28 27.14
N GLY A 63 1.10 19.81 26.09
CA GLY A 63 2.51 19.41 26.13
C GLY A 63 2.80 18.06 26.78
N LYS A 64 1.79 17.27 27.14
CA LYS A 64 1.96 15.93 27.73
C LYS A 64 1.35 14.85 26.84
N VAL A 65 2.00 13.69 26.80
CA VAL A 65 1.45 12.50 26.15
C VAL A 65 0.24 12.04 26.94
N GLU A 66 -0.91 11.97 26.28
CA GLU A 66 -2.16 11.47 26.85
C GLU A 66 -2.42 10.02 26.42
N LYS A 67 -2.17 9.71 25.15
CA LYS A 67 -2.39 8.39 24.54
C LYS A 67 -1.26 8.03 23.60
N THR A 68 -1.06 6.72 23.44
CA THR A 68 -0.09 6.12 22.52
C THR A 68 -0.73 4.97 21.76
N ASN A 69 -0.45 4.87 20.47
CA ASN A 69 -0.81 3.73 19.61
C ASN A 69 0.46 3.12 19.02
N GLN A 70 0.51 1.78 19.00
CA GLN A 70 1.66 0.98 18.53
C GLN A 70 1.20 -0.10 17.55
N ASP A 71 0.09 0.12 16.84
CA ASP A 71 -0.52 -0.94 16.05
C ASP A 71 0.18 -1.15 14.70
N HIS A 72 0.86 -0.12 14.18
CA HIS A 72 1.76 -0.26 13.03
C HIS A 72 2.91 -1.20 13.36
N SER A 73 3.43 -1.93 12.37
CA SER A 73 4.59 -2.83 12.53
C SER A 73 5.89 -2.24 11.99
N ALA A 74 5.84 -1.02 11.43
CA ALA A 74 6.99 -0.28 10.94
C ALA A 74 6.80 1.23 11.14
N GLY A 75 7.81 2.00 10.74
CA GLY A 75 7.88 3.43 11.00
C GLY A 75 6.75 4.24 10.36
N ILE A 76 6.17 5.15 11.15
CA ILE A 76 5.11 6.07 10.70
C ILE A 76 5.75 7.21 9.92
N ARG A 77 5.23 7.49 8.73
CA ARG A 77 5.79 8.44 7.76
C ARG A 77 5.01 9.74 7.63
N ASP A 78 3.69 9.67 7.76
CA ASP A 78 2.81 10.83 7.57
C ASP A 78 1.53 10.68 8.39
N LEU A 79 0.92 11.83 8.68
CA LEU A 79 -0.33 11.93 9.43
C LEU A 79 -1.23 12.96 8.73
N CYS A 80 -2.53 12.68 8.64
CA CYS A 80 -3.51 13.65 8.18
C CYS A 80 -4.74 13.70 9.09
N ALA A 81 -5.34 14.88 9.24
CA ALA A 81 -6.57 15.05 9.99
C ALA A 81 -7.76 14.50 9.20
N VAL A 82 -8.66 13.84 9.91
CA VAL A 82 -9.91 13.30 9.38
C VAL A 82 -11.04 13.87 10.22
N VAL A 83 -11.94 14.62 9.58
CA VAL A 83 -13.16 15.10 10.25
C VAL A 83 -14.27 14.13 9.88
N GLY A 84 -14.71 13.35 10.86
CA GLY A 84 -15.82 12.41 10.73
C GLY A 84 -16.97 12.77 11.66
N GLU A 85 -18.10 12.06 11.55
CA GLU A 85 -19.24 12.21 12.45
C GLU A 85 -18.91 11.84 13.91
N GLU A 86 -17.93 10.96 14.10
CA GLU A 86 -17.41 10.50 15.40
C GLU A 86 -16.45 11.50 16.06
N GLY A 87 -16.18 12.63 15.40
CA GLY A 87 -15.31 13.69 15.89
C GLY A 87 -14.01 13.83 15.10
N LEU A 88 -13.02 14.43 15.76
CA LEU A 88 -11.72 14.71 15.17
C LEU A 88 -10.83 13.45 15.25
N MET A 89 -10.61 12.85 14.09
CA MET A 89 -9.84 11.64 13.87
C MET A 89 -8.52 11.98 13.15
N CYS A 90 -7.65 10.99 12.99
CA CYS A 90 -6.48 11.10 12.12
C CYS A 90 -6.26 9.82 11.32
N ALA A 91 -5.56 9.93 10.19
CA ALA A 91 -5.04 8.78 9.47
C ALA A 91 -3.51 8.82 9.43
N SER A 92 -2.87 7.65 9.52
CA SER A 92 -1.43 7.47 9.51
C SER A 92 -0.98 6.63 8.33
N ALA A 93 0.13 7.00 7.68
CA ALA A 93 0.82 6.19 6.67
C ALA A 93 2.10 5.59 7.26
N SER A 94 2.42 4.34 6.90
CA SER A 94 3.56 3.62 7.47
C SER A 94 4.34 2.82 6.43
N ASN A 95 5.61 2.55 6.77
CA ASN A 95 6.47 1.62 6.06
C ASN A 95 5.97 0.15 6.13
N ASP A 96 4.91 -0.16 6.87
CA ASP A 96 4.31 -1.50 6.86
C ASP A 96 3.33 -1.71 5.69
N GLY A 97 3.26 -0.73 4.78
CA GLY A 97 2.37 -0.77 3.61
C GLY A 97 0.91 -0.48 3.93
N THR A 98 0.62 0.05 5.12
CA THR A 98 -0.76 0.35 5.53
C THR A 98 -0.99 1.84 5.77
N VAL A 99 -2.23 2.25 5.53
CA VAL A 99 -2.82 3.46 6.10
C VAL A 99 -3.81 3.06 7.17
N ARG A 100 -3.75 3.68 8.35
CA ARG A 100 -4.69 3.39 9.45
C ARG A 100 -5.52 4.60 9.79
N LEU A 101 -6.82 4.42 9.92
CA LEU A 101 -7.73 5.43 10.44
C LEU A 101 -7.87 5.24 11.95
N LEU A 102 -7.55 6.29 12.70
CA LEU A 102 -7.55 6.29 14.16
C LEU A 102 -8.65 7.22 14.69
N GLY A 103 -9.40 6.72 15.67
CA GLY A 103 -10.38 7.49 16.41
C GLY A 103 -9.77 8.61 17.28
N PRO A 104 -10.61 9.42 17.94
CA PRO A 104 -10.14 10.53 18.79
C PRO A 104 -9.23 10.11 19.97
N ASP A 105 -9.31 8.85 20.40
CA ASP A 105 -8.50 8.26 21.47
C ASP A 105 -7.28 7.46 20.97
N LEU A 106 -6.99 7.56 19.67
CA LEU A 106 -6.02 6.74 18.92
C LEU A 106 -6.36 5.24 18.84
N ALA A 107 -7.59 4.82 19.10
CA ALA A 107 -8.02 3.46 18.76
C ALA A 107 -8.10 3.28 17.24
N CYS A 108 -7.57 2.17 16.72
CA CYS A 108 -7.64 1.87 15.30
C CYS A 108 -9.09 1.55 14.90
N ALA A 109 -9.68 2.41 14.07
CA ALA A 109 -11.03 2.25 13.54
C ALA A 109 -11.05 1.42 12.26
N GLU A 110 -10.05 1.60 11.38
CA GLU A 110 -9.97 0.88 10.11
C GLU A 110 -8.51 0.80 9.63
N VAL A 111 -8.18 -0.28 8.92
CA VAL A 111 -6.87 -0.50 8.29
C VAL A 111 -7.05 -0.61 6.78
N PHE A 112 -6.37 0.24 6.04
CA PHE A 112 -6.26 0.20 4.59
C PHE A 112 -4.91 -0.39 4.21
N VAL A 113 -4.93 -1.49 3.46
CA VAL A 113 -3.72 -2.18 3.01
C VAL A 113 -3.41 -1.77 1.58
N CYS A 114 -2.20 -1.28 1.33
CA CYS A 114 -1.76 -0.99 -0.03
C CYS A 114 -1.46 -2.31 -0.76
N PRO A 115 -1.97 -2.52 -2.00
CA PRO A 115 -1.91 -3.83 -2.65
C PRO A 115 -0.52 -4.41 -2.87
N ASP A 116 0.49 -3.56 -3.11
CA ASP A 116 1.86 -3.99 -3.39
C ASP A 116 2.73 -4.12 -2.12
N GLY A 117 2.16 -3.83 -0.93
CA GLY A 117 2.88 -3.85 0.35
C GLY A 117 4.05 -2.87 0.47
N SER A 118 4.25 -1.99 -0.50
CA SER A 118 5.34 -1.01 -0.51
C SER A 118 5.09 0.08 0.54
N PHE A 119 6.15 0.75 0.98
CA PHE A 119 6.08 1.75 2.03
C PHE A 119 5.11 2.87 1.66
N ALA A 120 4.13 3.12 2.53
CA ALA A 120 3.23 4.26 2.40
C ALA A 120 3.93 5.48 2.99
N PHE A 121 4.39 6.39 2.12
CA PHE A 121 5.14 7.58 2.53
C PHE A 121 4.24 8.75 2.90
N SER A 122 3.06 8.85 2.31
CA SER A 122 2.16 9.96 2.56
C SER A 122 0.69 9.55 2.47
N VAL A 123 -0.16 10.20 3.26
CA VAL A 123 -1.62 10.01 3.26
C VAL A 123 -2.35 11.34 3.19
N ALA A 124 -3.47 11.35 2.45
CA ALA A 124 -4.42 12.46 2.45
C ALA A 124 -5.86 11.96 2.57
N HIS A 125 -6.66 12.63 3.41
CA HIS A 125 -8.11 12.47 3.43
C HIS A 125 -8.74 13.36 2.35
N LEU A 126 -9.37 12.73 1.36
CA LEU A 126 -9.98 13.37 0.19
C LEU A 126 -11.45 13.79 0.42
N GLY A 127 -12.00 13.52 1.61
CA GLY A 127 -13.40 13.81 1.96
C GLY A 127 -14.35 12.67 1.61
N ALA A 128 -15.53 12.67 2.24
CA ALA A 128 -16.54 11.62 2.11
C ALA A 128 -16.00 10.20 2.38
N GLY A 129 -15.02 10.07 3.29
CA GLY A 129 -14.39 8.80 3.62
C GLY A 129 -13.41 8.28 2.56
N ARG A 130 -13.03 9.10 1.56
CA ARG A 130 -11.99 8.76 0.58
C ARG A 130 -10.62 9.12 1.10
N PHE A 131 -9.63 8.28 0.81
CA PHE A 131 -8.23 8.51 1.15
C PHE A 131 -7.33 8.28 -0.06
N ALA A 132 -6.16 8.89 -0.05
CA ALA A 132 -5.09 8.59 -0.98
C ALA A 132 -3.81 8.27 -0.21
N ALA A 133 -3.06 7.26 -0.67
CA ALA A 133 -1.73 6.94 -0.20
C ALA A 133 -0.72 6.99 -1.36
N ALA A 134 0.40 7.67 -1.14
CA ALA A 134 1.53 7.72 -2.05
C ALA A 134 2.63 6.77 -1.55
N GLN A 135 3.11 5.88 -2.41
CA GLN A 135 4.05 4.82 -2.05
C GLN A 135 5.43 4.97 -2.70
N GLU A 136 6.42 4.37 -2.05
CA GLU A 136 7.80 4.29 -2.54
C GLU A 136 7.92 3.63 -3.92
N SER A 137 7.08 2.63 -4.19
CA SER A 137 7.02 1.90 -5.47
C SER A 137 6.59 2.75 -6.66
N GLY A 138 6.12 3.98 -6.44
CA GLY A 138 5.48 4.79 -7.47
C GLY A 138 3.98 4.55 -7.56
N THR A 139 3.42 3.78 -6.63
CA THR A 139 1.99 3.47 -6.58
C THR A 139 1.21 4.52 -5.80
N LEU A 140 0.17 5.09 -6.41
CA LEU A 140 -0.86 5.87 -5.74
C LEU A 140 -2.09 4.99 -5.53
N VAL A 141 -2.52 4.83 -4.28
CA VAL A 141 -3.71 4.04 -3.94
C VAL A 141 -4.81 4.95 -3.43
N LEU A 142 -6.02 4.81 -3.99
CA LEU A 142 -7.22 5.46 -3.51
C LEU A 142 -8.06 4.46 -2.72
N PHE A 143 -8.50 4.86 -1.53
CA PHE A 143 -9.33 4.05 -0.65
C PHE A 143 -10.68 4.71 -0.37
N GLN A 144 -11.65 3.89 0.06
CA GLN A 144 -12.94 4.31 0.59
C GLN A 144 -13.19 3.59 1.91
N ARG A 145 -13.55 4.36 2.95
CA ARG A 145 -13.95 3.85 4.26
C ARG A 145 -15.06 2.80 4.12
N GLY A 146 -14.91 1.65 4.77
CA GLY A 146 -15.85 0.53 4.75
C GLY A 146 -15.88 -0.28 3.44
N VAL A 147 -15.08 0.10 2.45
CA VAL A 147 -14.99 -0.59 1.14
C VAL A 147 -13.58 -1.12 0.90
N GLY A 148 -12.54 -0.34 1.23
CA GLY A 148 -11.14 -0.68 0.95
C GLY A 148 -10.62 0.03 -0.29
N VAL A 149 -9.83 -0.66 -1.12
CA VAL A 149 -9.18 -0.10 -2.31
C VAL A 149 -10.21 0.23 -3.39
N LEU A 150 -10.23 1.47 -3.86
CA LEU A 150 -11.02 1.91 -5.01
C LEU A 150 -10.23 1.84 -6.32
N ARG A 151 -8.97 2.28 -6.30
CA ARG A 151 -8.15 2.41 -7.50
C ARG A 151 -6.68 2.45 -7.14
N THR A 152 -5.88 1.91 -8.03
CA THR A 152 -4.42 2.01 -8.01
C THR A 152 -3.93 2.68 -9.29
N ILE A 153 -3.00 3.62 -9.17
CA ILE A 153 -2.40 4.33 -10.30
C ILE A 153 -0.89 4.23 -10.15
N ASN A 154 -0.23 3.66 -11.16
CA ASN A 154 1.20 3.39 -11.11
C ASN A 154 1.98 4.45 -11.90
N PHE A 155 3.02 4.99 -11.27
CA PHE A 155 4.00 5.89 -11.85
C PHE A 155 5.36 5.20 -11.99
N THR A 156 6.28 5.78 -12.75
CA THR A 156 7.62 5.19 -12.97
C THR A 156 8.58 5.40 -11.82
N LYS A 157 8.31 6.41 -10.99
CA LYS A 157 9.16 6.81 -9.88
C LYS A 157 8.39 6.88 -8.58
N GLY A 158 9.13 6.74 -7.48
CA GLY A 158 8.56 6.75 -6.14
C GLY A 158 7.82 8.04 -5.83
N LEU A 159 6.65 7.90 -5.22
CA LEU A 159 5.82 9.02 -4.79
C LEU A 159 6.15 9.36 -3.34
N TRP A 160 6.33 10.64 -3.05
CA TRP A 160 6.76 11.10 -1.73
C TRP A 160 5.66 11.81 -0.95
N ALA A 161 4.75 12.49 -1.65
CA ALA A 161 3.73 13.30 -1.01
C ALA A 161 2.40 13.23 -1.76
N VAL A 162 1.31 13.17 -0.99
CA VAL A 162 -0.05 13.39 -1.47
C VAL A 162 -0.76 14.40 -0.57
N ARG A 163 -1.46 15.39 -1.16
CA ARG A 163 -2.17 16.43 -0.41
C ARG A 163 -3.49 16.79 -1.07
N ARG A 164 -4.55 16.90 -0.26
CA ARG A 164 -5.83 17.47 -0.69
C ARG A 164 -5.67 18.99 -0.86
N LEU A 165 -6.28 19.52 -1.91
CA LEU A 165 -6.36 20.93 -2.23
C LEU A 165 -7.64 21.56 -1.67
N PRO A 166 -7.67 22.89 -1.40
CA PRO A 166 -8.90 23.59 -1.03
C PRO A 166 -10.02 23.52 -2.08
N SER A 167 -9.70 23.16 -3.32
CA SER A 167 -10.65 22.96 -4.41
C SER A 167 -11.32 21.58 -4.40
N ASP A 168 -11.05 20.74 -3.40
CA ASP A 168 -11.43 19.32 -3.31
C ASP A 168 -10.74 18.37 -4.30
N ASP A 169 -9.87 18.92 -5.15
CA ASP A 169 -8.89 18.16 -5.92
C ASP A 169 -7.78 17.65 -5.00
N PHE A 170 -6.87 16.83 -5.51
CA PHE A 170 -5.66 16.45 -4.78
C PHE A 170 -4.44 16.41 -5.67
N MET A 171 -3.28 16.59 -5.07
CA MET A 171 -2.01 16.56 -5.76
C MET A 171 -1.11 15.45 -5.25
N VAL A 172 -0.24 14.98 -6.13
CA VAL A 172 0.79 14.00 -5.86
C VAL A 172 2.11 14.51 -6.41
N ALA A 173 3.19 14.27 -5.67
CA ALA A 173 4.55 14.61 -6.09
C ALA A 173 5.52 13.48 -5.69
N GLY A 174 6.53 13.27 -6.52
CA GLY A 174 7.55 12.23 -6.33
C GLY A 174 8.92 12.66 -6.81
N GLU A 175 9.74 11.67 -7.16
CA GLU A 175 11.13 11.83 -7.58
C GLU A 175 11.32 12.53 -8.95
N ASP A 176 10.27 12.61 -9.76
CA ASP A 176 10.32 13.12 -11.13
C ASP A 176 10.30 14.66 -11.25
N ASN A 177 10.26 15.38 -10.13
CA ASN A 177 10.11 16.84 -10.06
C ASN A 177 8.80 17.36 -10.69
N ILE A 178 7.78 16.50 -10.82
CA ILE A 178 6.48 16.85 -11.35
C ILE A 178 5.45 16.83 -10.21
N ILE A 179 4.54 17.80 -10.22
CA ILE A 179 3.34 17.77 -9.39
C ILE A 179 2.16 17.46 -10.29
N ILE A 180 1.45 16.39 -9.99
CA ILE A 180 0.27 15.95 -10.73
C ILE A 180 -0.96 16.27 -9.90
N ILE A 181 -1.92 16.96 -10.51
CA ILE A 181 -3.20 17.31 -9.87
C ILE A 181 -4.29 16.42 -10.46
N PHE A 182 -5.00 15.73 -9.58
CA PHE A 182 -6.17 14.92 -9.89
C PHE A 182 -7.43 15.73 -9.60
N THR A 183 -8.30 15.83 -10.59
CA THR A 183 -9.55 16.58 -10.52
C THR A 183 -10.69 15.76 -11.15
N ASP A 184 -11.89 15.94 -10.62
CA ASP A 184 -13.14 15.44 -11.20
C ASP A 184 -13.82 16.50 -12.11
N LYS A 185 -13.19 17.66 -12.28
CA LYS A 185 -13.71 18.79 -13.05
C LYS A 185 -13.25 18.69 -14.51
N GLU A 186 -14.19 18.36 -15.41
CA GLU A 186 -13.91 18.16 -16.84
C GLU A 186 -13.22 19.36 -17.51
N ASP A 187 -13.56 20.59 -17.11
CA ASP A 187 -13.01 21.83 -17.65
C ASP A 187 -11.54 22.08 -17.26
N LYS A 188 -11.03 21.32 -16.29
CA LYS A 188 -9.64 21.41 -15.79
C LYS A 188 -8.82 20.16 -16.08
N SER A 189 -9.43 19.15 -16.70
CA SER A 189 -8.75 17.93 -17.12
C SER A 189 -7.76 18.23 -18.23
N LEU A 190 -6.61 17.55 -18.21
CA LEU A 190 -5.69 17.54 -19.33
C LEU A 190 -6.38 16.94 -20.56
N SER A 191 -5.93 17.36 -21.75
CA SER A 191 -6.39 16.74 -22.98
C SER A 191 -6.04 15.25 -23.00
N GLN A 192 -6.88 14.44 -23.64
CA GLN A 192 -6.65 12.99 -23.73
C GLN A 192 -5.27 12.65 -24.32
N GLU A 193 -4.82 13.43 -25.30
CA GLU A 193 -3.49 13.29 -25.91
C GLU A 193 -2.35 13.52 -24.90
N THR A 194 -2.48 14.52 -24.02
CA THR A 194 -1.49 14.78 -22.97
C THR A 194 -1.49 13.67 -21.92
N LEU A 195 -2.66 13.15 -21.55
CA LEU A 195 -2.78 12.03 -20.63
C LEU A 195 -2.13 10.77 -21.19
N ASP A 196 -2.40 10.44 -22.46
CA ASP A 196 -1.84 9.27 -23.13
C ASP A 196 -0.32 9.39 -23.31
N GLN A 197 0.22 10.59 -23.49
CA GLN A 197 1.66 10.81 -23.50
C GLN A 197 2.31 10.56 -22.14
N ILE A 198 1.73 11.10 -21.06
CA ILE A 198 2.25 10.92 -19.69
C ILE A 198 2.15 9.45 -19.27
N LEU A 199 0.98 8.83 -19.46
CA LEU A 199 0.75 7.43 -19.11
C LEU A 199 1.55 6.48 -20.03
N GLY A 200 1.65 6.78 -21.31
CA GLY A 200 2.41 5.99 -22.28
C GLY A 200 3.92 6.05 -22.06
N GLN A 201 4.47 7.19 -21.67
CA GLN A 201 5.86 7.28 -21.19
C GLN A 201 6.05 6.46 -19.91
N ASN A 202 5.08 6.54 -18.99
CA ASN A 202 5.16 5.79 -17.74
C ASN A 202 5.18 4.27 -17.97
N ILE A 203 4.35 3.76 -18.88
CA ILE A 203 4.29 2.33 -19.20
C ILE A 203 5.60 1.86 -19.86
N LYS A 204 6.15 2.63 -20.81
CA LYS A 204 7.40 2.28 -21.50
C LYS A 204 8.59 2.22 -20.55
N GLU A 205 8.75 3.25 -19.71
CA GLU A 205 9.82 3.29 -18.72
C GLU A 205 9.69 2.16 -17.66
N GLN A 206 8.47 1.77 -17.29
CA GLN A 206 8.24 0.61 -16.42
C GLN A 206 8.62 -0.72 -17.08
N GLN A 207 8.29 -0.90 -18.37
CA GLN A 207 8.68 -2.10 -19.13
C GLN A 207 10.19 -2.19 -19.29
N GLU A 208 10.87 -1.08 -19.57
CA GLU A 208 12.33 -1.01 -19.68
C GLU A 208 13.00 -1.35 -18.33
N ARG A 209 12.48 -0.86 -17.20
CA ARG A 209 13.01 -1.19 -15.86
C ARG A 209 12.83 -2.67 -15.51
N ARG A 210 11.69 -3.29 -15.83
CA ARG A 210 11.48 -4.72 -15.62
C ARG A 210 12.50 -5.55 -16.40
N GLY A 211 12.75 -5.20 -17.66
CA GLY A 211 13.78 -5.86 -18.48
C GLY A 211 15.21 -5.68 -17.93
N HIS A 212 15.52 -4.54 -17.32
CA HIS A 212 16.84 -4.30 -16.69
C HIS A 212 16.99 -4.99 -15.32
N GLN A 213 15.93 -5.14 -14.53
CA GLN A 213 15.97 -5.89 -13.27
C GLN A 213 16.16 -7.40 -13.50
N GLU A 214 15.60 -7.95 -14.57
CA GLU A 214 15.78 -9.36 -14.95
C GLU A 214 17.20 -9.67 -15.48
N GLN A 215 17.92 -8.68 -16.03
CA GLN A 215 19.31 -8.85 -16.49
C GLN A 215 20.37 -8.44 -15.45
N GLY A 216 19.98 -7.69 -14.41
CA GLY A 216 20.89 -7.09 -13.42
C GLY A 216 21.02 -7.84 -12.10
N SER A 217 20.30 -8.94 -11.87
CA SER A 217 20.37 -9.72 -10.62
C SER A 217 21.58 -10.65 -10.56
N ALA A 218 22.78 -10.06 -10.68
CA ALA A 218 24.00 -10.60 -10.12
C ALA A 218 24.73 -9.45 -9.41
N SER A 219 24.75 -9.50 -8.08
CA SER A 219 25.45 -8.61 -7.14
C SER A 219 24.79 -7.25 -6.80
N SER A 220 23.88 -7.27 -5.84
CA SER A 220 23.89 -6.34 -4.68
C SER A 220 22.83 -6.76 -3.67
N GLN A 221 23.24 -7.55 -2.68
CA GLN A 221 22.45 -7.72 -1.45
C GLN A 221 22.54 -6.40 -0.67
N GLN A 222 21.50 -5.58 -0.73
CA GLN A 222 21.14 -4.69 0.36
C GLN A 222 19.77 -5.11 0.89
N GLN A 223 19.78 -5.50 2.17
CA GLN A 223 18.62 -5.95 2.92
C GLN A 223 17.67 -4.75 3.17
N GLY A 224 16.58 -4.69 2.41
CA GLY A 224 15.34 -4.06 2.82
C GLY A 224 14.35 -5.17 3.15
N SER A 225 14.01 -5.33 4.43
CA SER A 225 13.18 -6.44 4.91
C SER A 225 11.70 -6.22 4.58
N SER A 226 11.22 -6.82 3.49
CA SER A 226 9.84 -7.31 3.42
C SER A 226 9.83 -8.74 3.98
N SER A 227 9.71 -8.88 5.30
CA SER A 227 9.59 -10.21 5.89
C SER A 227 8.17 -10.75 5.64
N PRO A 228 8.02 -11.94 5.02
CA PRO A 228 6.71 -12.56 4.83
C PRO A 228 6.04 -12.86 6.17
N LEU A 229 4.70 -12.88 6.20
CA LEU A 229 3.95 -13.23 7.39
C LEU A 229 4.34 -14.65 7.89
N PRO A 230 4.49 -14.85 9.21
CA PRO A 230 4.81 -16.16 9.75
C PRO A 230 3.69 -17.18 9.50
N SER A 231 4.05 -18.44 9.27
CA SER A 231 3.10 -19.53 9.01
C SER A 231 2.39 -20.00 10.28
N GLU A 232 1.15 -20.49 10.17
CA GLU A 232 0.46 -21.18 11.28
C GLU A 232 1.26 -22.37 11.84
N GLN A 233 2.15 -23.01 11.06
CA GLN A 233 3.03 -24.07 11.58
C GLN A 233 4.04 -23.58 12.62
N ASP A 234 4.30 -22.27 12.62
CA ASP A 234 5.29 -21.64 13.49
C ASP A 234 4.66 -20.99 14.72
N LEU A 235 3.36 -21.17 14.99
CA LEU A 235 2.66 -20.56 16.14
C LEU A 235 3.43 -20.75 17.47
N ASP A 236 4.03 -21.92 17.68
CA ASP A 236 4.79 -22.24 18.89
C ASP A 236 6.11 -21.47 19.03
N LYS A 237 6.60 -20.87 17.93
CA LYS A 237 7.82 -20.03 17.89
C LYS A 237 7.52 -18.59 18.28
N TYR A 238 6.25 -18.17 18.26
CA TYR A 238 5.83 -16.81 18.59
C TYR A 238 5.05 -16.79 19.90
N ARG A 239 5.29 -15.79 20.75
CA ARG A 239 4.52 -15.58 21.98
C ARG A 239 3.91 -14.19 21.98
N GLY A 240 2.64 -14.09 22.40
CA GLY A 240 2.02 -12.80 22.65
C GLY A 240 2.75 -12.08 23.79
N ALA A 241 2.96 -10.77 23.63
CA ALA A 241 3.61 -9.94 24.63
C ALA A 241 2.70 -9.72 25.85
N LYS A 242 1.37 -9.74 25.67
CA LYS A 242 0.34 -9.65 26.72
C LYS A 242 -0.90 -10.47 26.36
N GLU A 243 -1.69 -10.76 27.39
CA GLU A 243 -3.00 -11.43 27.23
C GLU A 243 -3.91 -10.58 26.35
N GLY A 244 -4.51 -11.20 25.34
CA GLY A 244 -5.38 -10.53 24.37
C GLY A 244 -4.68 -9.96 23.13
N ASP A 245 -3.36 -10.10 23.00
CA ASP A 245 -2.63 -9.70 21.78
C ASP A 245 -3.16 -10.41 20.54
N ILE A 246 -3.24 -9.70 19.43
CA ILE A 246 -3.72 -10.24 18.15
C ILE A 246 -2.58 -10.21 17.14
N SER A 247 -2.36 -11.33 16.45
CA SER A 247 -1.35 -11.47 15.38
C SER A 247 -1.92 -12.25 14.21
N LEU A 248 -1.38 -12.01 13.01
CA LEU A 248 -1.77 -12.70 11.78
C LEU A 248 -0.74 -13.78 11.45
N PHE A 249 -1.25 -14.95 11.05
CA PHE A 249 -0.44 -16.06 10.57
C PHE A 249 -0.98 -16.53 9.22
N GLN A 250 -0.08 -16.89 8.30
CA GLN A 250 -0.45 -17.43 6.99
C GLN A 250 -1.20 -18.75 7.20
N SER A 251 -2.43 -18.84 6.68
CA SER A 251 -3.27 -20.03 6.89
C SER A 251 -2.77 -21.23 6.12
N LEU A 252 -2.80 -22.42 6.75
CA LEU A 252 -2.43 -23.68 6.09
C LEU A 252 -3.58 -24.32 5.30
N THR A 253 -4.80 -23.86 5.54
CA THR A 253 -6.03 -24.49 5.02
C THR A 253 -6.88 -23.56 4.17
N SER A 254 -6.56 -22.25 4.13
CA SER A 254 -7.27 -21.25 3.33
C SER A 254 -6.29 -20.29 2.64
N ASN A 255 -6.62 -19.82 1.44
CA ASN A 255 -5.89 -18.73 0.77
C ASN A 255 -6.13 -17.43 1.55
N GLY A 256 -5.25 -17.12 2.50
CA GLY A 256 -5.39 -15.96 3.38
C GLY A 256 -4.58 -16.07 4.66
N SER A 257 -4.86 -15.17 5.60
CA SER A 257 -4.27 -15.19 6.93
C SER A 257 -5.36 -15.45 7.97
N THR A 258 -5.01 -16.13 9.06
CA THR A 258 -5.89 -16.32 10.20
C THR A 258 -5.45 -15.38 11.31
N ALA A 259 -6.41 -14.68 11.90
CA ALA A 259 -6.13 -13.89 13.10
C ALA A 259 -6.12 -14.81 14.32
N TYR A 260 -5.08 -14.69 15.14
CA TYR A 260 -4.94 -15.40 16.40
C TYR A 260 -4.87 -14.41 17.55
N ARG A 261 -5.47 -14.79 18.68
CA ARG A 261 -5.37 -14.07 19.95
C ARG A 261 -4.54 -14.86 20.95
N TRP A 262 -3.63 -14.20 21.65
CA TRP A 262 -2.88 -14.81 22.74
C TRP A 262 -3.78 -14.94 23.98
N GLU A 263 -4.11 -16.17 24.35
CA GLU A 263 -4.94 -16.49 25.53
C GLU A 263 -4.33 -17.64 26.33
N GLY A 264 -4.11 -17.44 27.63
CA GLY A 264 -3.68 -18.51 28.54
C GLY A 264 -2.34 -19.16 28.18
N GLY A 265 -1.45 -18.42 27.51
CA GLY A 265 -0.12 -18.91 27.10
C GLY A 265 -0.10 -19.66 25.76
N ALA A 266 -1.16 -19.59 24.97
CA ALA A 266 -1.23 -20.14 23.61
C ALA A 266 -1.99 -19.20 22.66
N TRP A 267 -1.70 -19.30 21.37
CA TRP A 267 -2.47 -18.63 20.34
C TRP A 267 -3.79 -19.37 20.10
N ARG A 268 -4.91 -18.66 20.16
CA ARG A 268 -6.24 -19.17 19.82
C ARG A 268 -6.77 -18.48 18.57
N ALA A 269 -7.21 -19.27 17.60
CA ALA A 269 -7.75 -18.75 16.36
C ALA A 269 -9.04 -17.94 16.63
N LEU A 270 -9.07 -16.70 16.15
CA LEU A 270 -10.26 -15.85 16.11
C LEU A 270 -11.09 -16.09 14.84
N GLY A 271 -10.47 -16.67 13.81
CA GLY A 271 -11.09 -17.03 12.53
C GLY A 271 -10.27 -16.57 11.33
N PRO A 272 -10.60 -17.07 10.12
CA PRO A 272 -9.95 -16.64 8.90
C PRO A 272 -10.26 -15.15 8.67
N VAL A 273 -9.22 -14.36 8.41
CA VAL A 273 -9.38 -13.03 7.84
C VAL A 273 -9.47 -13.27 6.35
N ALA A 274 -10.67 -13.05 5.80
CA ALA A 274 -10.90 -13.21 4.38
C ALA A 274 -9.81 -12.45 3.61
N ALA A 275 -9.14 -13.14 2.69
CA ALA A 275 -8.34 -12.45 1.69
C ALA A 275 -9.23 -11.36 1.08
N ALA A 276 -8.65 -10.17 0.86
CA ALA A 276 -9.34 -9.15 0.08
C ALA A 276 -9.91 -9.83 -1.18
N PRO A 277 -11.17 -9.58 -1.56
CA PRO A 277 -11.69 -10.11 -2.81
C PRO A 277 -10.70 -9.73 -3.90
N VAL A 278 -10.14 -10.75 -4.57
CA VAL A 278 -9.18 -10.54 -5.66
C VAL A 278 -9.83 -9.54 -6.61
N PRO A 279 -9.24 -8.34 -6.81
CA PRO A 279 -9.85 -7.34 -7.66
C PRO A 279 -9.96 -7.95 -9.06
N ARG A 280 -11.19 -8.22 -9.50
CA ARG A 280 -11.44 -8.81 -10.80
C ARG A 280 -11.25 -7.77 -11.89
N ALA A 281 -10.37 -8.07 -12.84
CA ALA A 281 -10.10 -7.22 -13.98
C ALA A 281 -11.15 -7.45 -15.07
N GLU A 282 -11.68 -6.36 -15.64
CA GLU A 282 -12.63 -6.40 -16.75
C GLU A 282 -11.89 -6.50 -18.09
N LEU A 283 -12.32 -7.44 -18.93
CA LEU A 283 -11.88 -7.55 -20.31
C LEU A 283 -13.09 -7.87 -21.21
N GLY A 284 -13.42 -6.97 -22.13
CA GLY A 284 -14.50 -7.18 -23.10
C GLY A 284 -15.89 -7.37 -22.48
N GLY A 285 -16.15 -6.77 -21.31
CA GLY A 285 -17.42 -6.90 -20.57
C GLY A 285 -17.53 -8.13 -19.66
N ALA A 286 -16.49 -8.95 -19.57
CA ALA A 286 -16.39 -10.07 -18.62
C ALA A 286 -15.33 -9.77 -17.54
N TYR A 287 -15.51 -10.34 -16.35
CA TYR A 287 -14.65 -10.12 -15.18
C TYR A 287 -13.85 -11.38 -14.87
N PHE A 288 -12.54 -11.22 -14.70
CA PHE A 288 -11.58 -12.30 -14.51
C PHE A 288 -10.73 -12.05 -13.26
N ASP A 289 -10.25 -13.09 -12.61
CA ASP A 289 -9.33 -12.93 -11.47
C ASP A 289 -7.99 -12.30 -11.91
N VAL A 290 -7.56 -12.55 -13.16
CA VAL A 290 -6.34 -11.98 -13.77
C VAL A 290 -6.60 -11.61 -15.22
N VAL A 291 -6.12 -10.44 -15.65
CA VAL A 291 -6.00 -10.06 -17.07
C VAL A 291 -4.54 -9.74 -17.37
N VAL A 292 -3.92 -10.52 -18.25
CA VAL A 292 -2.50 -10.39 -18.61
C VAL A 292 -2.31 -10.34 -20.13
N PRO A 293 -1.34 -9.55 -20.63
CA PRO A 293 -0.97 -9.60 -22.04
C PRO A 293 -0.25 -10.91 -22.34
N VAL A 294 -0.69 -11.60 -23.39
CA VAL A 294 -0.02 -12.78 -23.92
C VAL A 294 0.70 -12.37 -25.20
N GLU A 295 2.03 -12.45 -25.16
CA GLU A 295 2.91 -12.08 -26.26
C GLU A 295 3.49 -13.32 -26.93
N VAL A 296 3.25 -13.46 -28.23
CA VAL A 296 3.72 -14.59 -29.03
C VAL A 296 4.38 -14.06 -30.29
N ASP A 297 5.69 -14.31 -30.43
CA ASP A 297 6.41 -14.07 -31.68
C ASP A 297 6.29 -15.30 -32.57
N SER A 298 5.38 -15.24 -33.55
CA SER A 298 5.16 -16.32 -34.50
C SER A 298 5.87 -16.07 -35.82
N ALA A 299 6.73 -17.01 -36.23
CA ALA A 299 7.37 -16.96 -37.54
C ALA A 299 6.34 -16.92 -38.71
N SER A 300 5.12 -17.39 -38.48
CA SER A 300 4.05 -17.46 -39.49
C SER A 300 3.04 -16.30 -39.44
N LYS A 301 2.88 -15.65 -38.28
CA LYS A 301 1.87 -14.59 -38.04
C LYS A 301 2.47 -13.24 -37.63
N GLY A 302 3.78 -13.18 -37.40
CA GLY A 302 4.45 -12.05 -36.76
C GLY A 302 4.17 -12.00 -35.26
N PHE A 303 4.51 -10.86 -34.66
CA PHE A 303 4.30 -10.59 -33.24
C PHE A 303 2.81 -10.38 -32.92
N ILE A 304 2.29 -11.18 -32.00
CA ILE A 304 0.92 -11.06 -31.47
C ILE A 304 1.02 -10.65 -30.00
N CYS A 305 0.33 -9.58 -29.62
CA CYS A 305 0.15 -9.17 -28.23
C CYS A 305 -1.35 -8.90 -28.03
N ASP A 306 -2.03 -9.74 -27.26
CA ASP A 306 -3.44 -9.57 -26.93
C ASP A 306 -3.68 -9.86 -25.45
N MET A 307 -4.69 -9.21 -24.87
CA MET A 307 -5.04 -9.39 -23.48
C MET A 307 -5.83 -10.69 -23.31
N MET A 308 -5.44 -11.48 -22.30
CA MET A 308 -6.14 -12.69 -21.88
C MET A 308 -6.63 -12.53 -20.46
N GLY A 309 -7.95 -12.65 -20.26
CA GLY A 309 -8.56 -12.77 -18.96
C GLY A 309 -8.78 -14.24 -18.60
N PHE A 310 -8.41 -14.64 -17.38
CA PHE A 310 -8.72 -15.95 -16.83
C PHE A 310 -8.92 -15.92 -15.31
N ASN A 311 -9.66 -16.90 -14.80
CA ASN A 311 -9.83 -17.15 -13.37
C ASN A 311 -8.78 -18.17 -12.87
N PHE A 312 -8.48 -18.16 -11.58
CA PHE A 312 -7.52 -19.13 -11.02
C PHE A 312 -8.00 -20.57 -11.08
N THR A 313 -9.30 -20.78 -11.27
CA THR A 313 -9.92 -22.10 -11.42
C THR A 313 -9.96 -22.60 -12.86
N ASP A 314 -9.62 -21.76 -13.83
CA ASP A 314 -9.72 -22.12 -15.25
C ASP A 314 -8.56 -23.05 -15.66
N ASP A 315 -8.86 -24.03 -16.52
CA ASP A 315 -7.88 -25.00 -17.01
C ASP A 315 -6.89 -24.31 -17.98
N PRO A 316 -5.58 -24.23 -17.63
CA PRO A 316 -4.55 -23.62 -18.47
C PRO A 316 -4.46 -24.23 -19.87
N GLN A 317 -4.78 -25.51 -19.99
CA GLN A 317 -4.69 -26.23 -21.24
C GLN A 317 -5.87 -25.92 -22.18
N GLU A 318 -7.04 -25.59 -21.63
CA GLU A 318 -8.18 -25.11 -22.41
C GLU A 318 -7.97 -23.66 -22.85
N LEU A 319 -7.46 -22.80 -21.96
CA LEU A 319 -7.15 -21.40 -22.25
C LEU A 319 -6.09 -21.25 -23.34
N SER A 320 -5.02 -22.04 -23.29
CA SER A 320 -3.96 -22.01 -24.32
C SER A 320 -4.49 -22.43 -25.69
N ARG A 321 -5.33 -23.47 -25.77
CA ARG A 321 -6.00 -23.90 -27.01
C ARG A 321 -6.91 -22.82 -27.57
N ASN A 322 -7.73 -22.19 -26.73
CA ASN A 322 -8.66 -21.15 -27.15
C ASN A 322 -7.90 -19.92 -27.71
N PHE A 323 -6.78 -19.55 -27.09
CA PHE A 323 -5.94 -18.47 -27.58
C PHE A 323 -5.27 -18.81 -28.92
N CYS A 324 -4.66 -19.99 -29.03
CA CYS A 324 -4.06 -20.43 -30.28
C CYS A 324 -5.09 -20.49 -31.41
N HIS A 325 -6.30 -21.00 -31.13
CA HIS A 325 -7.37 -21.04 -32.12
C HIS A 325 -7.84 -19.63 -32.52
N LYS A 326 -8.07 -18.73 -31.56
CA LYS A 326 -8.48 -17.33 -31.80
C LYS A 326 -7.49 -16.60 -32.72
N HIS A 327 -6.19 -16.82 -32.52
CA HIS A 327 -5.14 -16.15 -33.29
C HIS A 327 -4.60 -16.98 -34.47
N SER A 328 -5.16 -18.18 -34.70
CA SER A 328 -4.68 -19.14 -35.71
C SER A 328 -3.18 -19.43 -35.59
N LEU A 329 -2.71 -19.64 -34.35
CA LEU A 329 -1.33 -20.01 -34.02
C LEU A 329 -1.12 -21.53 -34.14
N PRO A 330 0.09 -21.98 -34.54
CA PRO A 330 0.43 -23.42 -34.55
C PRO A 330 0.45 -24.05 -33.15
N ASP A 331 0.24 -25.37 -33.09
CA ASP A 331 0.17 -26.15 -31.83
C ASP A 331 1.45 -26.10 -30.99
N GLU A 332 2.59 -25.74 -31.59
CA GLU A 332 3.88 -25.60 -30.88
C GLU A 332 3.84 -24.54 -29.76
N TYR A 333 2.94 -23.57 -29.85
CA TYR A 333 2.76 -22.52 -28.83
C TYR A 333 1.86 -22.93 -27.66
N LEU A 334 1.14 -24.06 -27.76
CA LEU A 334 0.21 -24.52 -26.72
C LEU A 334 0.92 -24.69 -25.37
N THR A 335 2.02 -25.42 -25.35
CA THR A 335 2.78 -25.72 -24.13
C THR A 335 3.37 -24.46 -23.51
N GLN A 336 3.82 -23.51 -24.34
CA GLN A 336 4.40 -22.25 -23.88
C GLN A 336 3.34 -21.37 -23.21
N ILE A 337 2.18 -21.21 -23.84
CA ILE A 337 1.07 -20.41 -23.31
C ILE A 337 0.48 -21.09 -22.06
N GLU A 338 0.35 -22.42 -22.06
CA GLU A 338 -0.10 -23.18 -20.88
C GLU A 338 0.83 -22.95 -19.68
N SER A 339 2.15 -23.05 -19.89
CA SER A 339 3.15 -22.83 -18.83
C SER A 339 3.10 -21.40 -18.30
N PHE A 340 2.90 -20.42 -19.18
CA PHE A 340 2.74 -19.01 -18.81
C PHE A 340 1.50 -18.79 -17.92
N ILE A 341 0.36 -19.38 -18.28
CA ILE A 341 -0.88 -19.29 -17.49
C ILE A 341 -0.68 -19.96 -16.13
N GLN A 342 -0.08 -21.15 -16.08
CA GLN A 342 0.24 -21.84 -14.83
C GLN A 342 1.17 -21.01 -13.92
N GLN A 343 2.17 -20.35 -14.51
CA GLN A 343 3.07 -19.48 -13.76
C GLN A 343 2.33 -18.25 -13.20
N CYS A 344 1.42 -17.65 -13.96
CA CYS A 344 0.58 -16.55 -13.48
C CYS A 344 -0.36 -16.98 -12.36
N GLN A 345 -0.97 -18.17 -12.47
CA GLN A 345 -1.80 -18.76 -11.41
C GLN A 345 -0.98 -19.10 -10.15
N PHE A 346 0.29 -19.51 -10.31
CA PHE A 346 1.18 -19.83 -9.19
C PHE A 346 1.68 -18.57 -8.45
N MET A 347 2.09 -17.53 -9.19
CA MET A 347 2.59 -16.27 -8.61
C MET A 347 1.54 -15.50 -7.82
N ALA A 348 0.26 -15.65 -8.15
CA ALA A 348 -0.85 -15.03 -7.41
C ALA A 348 -1.26 -15.80 -6.14
N ASN A 349 -0.74 -17.02 -5.94
CA ASN A 349 -1.00 -17.87 -4.78
C ASN A 349 0.15 -17.87 -3.75
N MET A 350 1.19 -17.05 -3.95
CA MET A 350 2.28 -16.79 -3.00
C MET A 350 2.07 -15.46 -2.29
#